data_AF-A0A971NI40-F1
#
_entry.id   AF-A0A971NI40-F1
#
_cell.length_a   1.000
_cell.length_b   1.000
_cell.length_c   1.000
_cell.angle_alpha   90.00
_cell.angle_beta   90.00
_cell.angle_gamma   90.00
#
_symmetry.space_group_name_H-M   'P 1'
#
loop_
_entity.id
_entity.type
_entity.pdbx_description
1 polymer ?
#
loop_
_entity_poly.entity_id
_entity_poly.type
_entity_poly.pdbx_seq_one_letter_code
_entity_poly.pdbx_strand_id
1 'polypeptide(L)'
;MTVIIDYGVGNLFSLKSSLSYIGAEVCVSGDVDIIKNADRIILPGVGAFGDAAEKLYAGGLGELIKAEAKSGKPLLGICLGMQLLFDRSYE
;
A
#
# COMPACT_ATOMS: atom_id res chain seq x y z
N MET A 1 -3.75 -4.11 14.10
CA MET A 1 -2.63 -3.59 13.28
C MET A 1 -3.01 -3.25 11.84
N THR A 2 -2.71 -2.02 11.40
CA THR A 2 -2.77 -1.61 9.98
C THR A 2 -1.38 -1.73 9.34
N VAL A 3 -1.27 -2.29 8.14
CA VAL A 3 -0.01 -2.31 7.37
C VAL A 3 0.00 -1.19 6.33
N ILE A 4 1.11 -0.46 6.27
CA ILE A 4 1.46 0.46 5.18
C ILE A 4 2.39 -0.33 4.25
N ILE A 5 1.98 -0.49 2.99
CA ILE A 5 2.74 -1.27 2.02
C ILE A 5 4.04 -0.54 1.69
N ASP A 6 5.17 -1.21 1.93
CA ASP A 6 6.49 -0.77 1.46
C ASP A 6 6.88 -1.55 0.21
N TYR A 7 6.86 -0.86 -0.92
CA TYR A 7 7.35 -1.33 -2.21
C TYR A 7 8.41 -0.36 -2.78
N GLY A 8 9.05 0.43 -1.91
CA GLY A 8 10.07 1.41 -2.28
C GLY A 8 9.52 2.71 -2.88
N VAL A 9 8.24 3.01 -2.69
CA VAL A 9 7.58 4.25 -3.16
C VAL A 9 6.65 4.80 -2.06
N GLY A 10 6.64 6.13 -1.91
CA GLY A 10 5.79 6.83 -0.96
C GLY A 10 6.56 7.51 0.17
N ASN A 11 5.89 8.42 0.87
CA ASN A 11 6.44 9.05 2.08
C ASN A 11 6.02 8.24 3.33
N LEU A 12 6.67 7.09 3.51
CA LEU A 12 6.34 6.13 4.57
C LEU A 12 6.56 6.70 5.97
N PHE A 13 7.60 7.53 6.15
CA PHE A 13 7.92 8.15 7.43
C PHE A 13 6.80 9.08 7.89
N SER A 14 6.42 10.07 7.07
CA SER A 14 5.36 11.01 7.46
C SER A 14 4.02 10.31 7.67
N LEU A 15 3.67 9.34 6.83
CA LEU A 15 2.42 8.59 6.98
C LEU A 15 2.39 7.78 8.28
N LYS A 16 3.48 7.06 8.60
CA LYS A 16 3.62 6.34 9.86
C LYS A 16 3.47 7.29 11.05
N SER A 17 4.18 8.43 11.02
CA SER A 17 4.10 9.45 12.09
C SER A 17 2.70 10.01 12.27
N SER A 18 1.98 10.33 11.19
CA SER A 18 0.60 10.85 11.26
C SER A 18 -0.36 9.84 11.84
N LEU A 19 -0.23 8.56 11.47
CA LEU A 19 -1.08 7.50 12.00
C LEU A 19 -0.76 7.19 13.48
N SER A 20 0.52 7.18 13.84
CA SER A 20 0.92 7.04 15.25
C SER A 20 0.44 8.21 16.11
N TYR A 21 0.44 9.44 15.57
CA TYR A 21 -0.05 10.63 16.29
C TYR A 21 -1.52 10.53 16.70
N ILE A 22 -2.36 9.89 15.87
CA ILE A 22 -3.77 9.63 16.19
C ILE A 22 -3.99 8.33 16.97
N GLY A 23 -2.92 7.69 17.46
CA GLY A 23 -2.98 6.46 18.25
C GLY A 23 -3.24 5.18 17.44
N ALA A 24 -3.06 5.21 16.11
CA ALA A 24 -3.23 4.01 15.30
C ALA A 24 -1.98 3.12 15.37
N GLU A 25 -2.20 1.82 15.57
CA GLU A 25 -1.16 0.80 15.50
C GLU A 25 -0.82 0.48 14.03
N VAL A 26 0.39 0.87 13.61
CA VAL A 26 0.83 0.76 12.22
C VAL A 26 2.18 0.06 12.08
N CYS A 27 2.27 -0.80 11.07
CA CYS A 27 3.51 -1.42 10.61
C CYS A 27 3.79 -1.01 9.16
N VAL A 28 5.05 -0.76 8.82
CA VAL A 28 5.48 -0.53 7.43
C VAL A 28 6.17 -1.81 6.98
N SER A 29 5.68 -2.44 5.91
CA SER A 29 6.23 -3.71 5.46
C SER A 29 5.87 -4.02 4.00
N GLY A 30 6.78 -4.68 3.30
CA GLY A 30 6.55 -5.39 2.04
C GLY A 30 6.58 -6.91 2.20
N ASP A 31 6.61 -7.42 3.44
CA ASP A 31 6.61 -8.85 3.72
C ASP A 31 5.21 -9.45 3.57
N VAL A 32 5.14 -10.59 2.86
CA VAL A 32 3.88 -11.24 2.50
C VAL A 32 3.11 -11.72 3.73
N ASP A 33 3.81 -12.27 4.73
CA ASP A 33 3.17 -12.82 5.92
C ASP A 33 2.64 -11.70 6.83
N ILE A 34 3.37 -10.58 6.92
CA ILE A 34 2.88 -9.39 7.63
C ILE A 34 1.61 -8.85 6.98
N ILE A 35 1.57 -8.75 5.65
CA ILE A 35 0.40 -8.22 4.92
C ILE A 35 -0.82 -9.12 5.09
N LYS A 36 -0.63 -10.45 5.02
CA LYS A 36 -1.71 -11.42 5.23
C LYS A 36 -2.29 -11.37 6.64
N ASN A 37 -1.45 -11.17 7.65
CA ASN A 37 -1.90 -11.11 9.04
C ASN A 37 -2.37 -9.72 9.51
N ALA A 38 -2.21 -8.67 8.68
CA ALA A 38 -2.70 -7.33 9.02
C ALA A 38 -4.23 -7.24 8.92
N ASP A 39 -4.85 -6.39 9.75
CA ASP A 39 -6.31 -6.17 9.74
C ASP A 39 -6.76 -5.28 8.59
N ARG A 40 -5.89 -4.36 8.17
CA ARG A 40 -6.16 -3.27 7.21
C ARG A 40 -4.91 -2.97 6.41
N ILE A 41 -5.08 -2.58 5.15
CA ILE A 41 -3.99 -2.22 4.24
C ILE A 41 -4.09 -0.74 3.87
N ILE A 42 -2.95 -0.05 3.89
CA ILE A 42 -2.76 1.25 3.27
C ILE A 42 -1.76 1.10 2.13
N LEU A 43 -2.17 1.45 0.91
CA LEU A 43 -1.30 1.54 -0.25
C LEU A 43 -0.92 3.01 -0.50
N PRO A 44 0.28 3.45 -0.10
CA PRO A 44 0.75 4.80 -0.40
C PRO A 44 1.33 4.88 -1.81
N GLY A 45 1.50 6.11 -2.32
CA GLY A 45 2.33 6.33 -3.50
C GLY A 45 2.58 7.81 -3.76
N VAL A 46 3.71 8.10 -4.42
CA VAL A 46 4.09 9.40 -4.98
C VAL A 46 4.89 9.18 -6.26
N GLY A 47 4.93 10.18 -7.16
CA GLY A 47 5.70 10.09 -8.40
C GLY A 47 4.87 9.61 -9.59
N ALA A 48 5.53 8.99 -10.57
CA ALA A 48 4.90 8.56 -11.83
C ALA A 48 4.21 7.19 -11.70
N PHE A 49 3.09 7.04 -12.41
CA PHE A 49 2.28 5.81 -12.40
C PHE A 49 3.04 4.59 -12.88
N GLY A 50 3.71 4.66 -14.04
CA GLY A 50 4.41 3.53 -14.64
C GLY A 50 5.45 2.93 -13.69
N ASP A 51 6.34 3.78 -13.17
CA ASP A 51 7.42 3.38 -12.27
C ASP A 51 6.88 2.76 -10.96
N ALA A 52 5.83 3.34 -10.39
CA ALA A 52 5.25 2.84 -9.15
C ALA A 52 4.51 1.51 -9.37
N ALA A 53 3.77 1.38 -10.47
CA ALA A 53 3.11 0.14 -10.86
C ALA A 53 4.16 -0.96 -11.08
N GLU A 54 5.21 -0.69 -11.86
CA GLU A 54 6.27 -1.66 -12.12
C GLU A 54 6.88 -2.17 -10.80
N LYS A 55 7.28 -1.28 -9.89
CA LYS A 55 7.82 -1.67 -8.58
C LYS A 55 6.84 -2.51 -7.75
N LEU A 56 5.56 -2.12 -7.74
CA LEU A 56 4.52 -2.83 -6.99
C LEU A 56 4.30 -4.26 -7.50
N TYR A 57 4.32 -4.45 -8.82
CA TYR A 57 4.08 -5.76 -9.44
C TYR A 57 5.35 -6.61 -9.56
N ALA A 58 6.54 -6.01 -9.70
CA ALA A 58 7.81 -6.73 -9.76
C ALA A 58 8.06 -7.56 -8.50
N GLY A 59 7.61 -7.08 -7.33
CA GLY A 59 7.67 -7.80 -6.06
C GLY A 59 6.49 -8.72 -5.77
N GLY A 60 5.53 -8.87 -6.70
CA GLY A 60 4.31 -9.65 -6.49
C GLY A 60 3.30 -9.05 -5.51
N LEU A 61 3.60 -7.88 -4.93
CA LEU A 61 2.75 -7.21 -3.93
C LEU A 61 1.42 -6.74 -4.53
N GLY A 62 1.40 -6.32 -5.79
CA GLY A 62 0.17 -5.93 -6.47
C GLY A 62 -0.89 -7.06 -6.49
N GLU A 63 -0.47 -8.29 -6.79
CA GLU A 63 -1.38 -9.46 -6.80
C GLU A 63 -1.81 -9.85 -5.38
N LEU A 64 -0.90 -9.78 -4.41
CA LEU A 64 -1.24 -10.01 -3.01
C LEU A 64 -2.29 -9.02 -2.50
N ILE A 65 -2.08 -7.71 -2.71
CA ILE A 65 -3.01 -6.66 -2.27
C ILE A 65 -4.39 -6.83 -2.92
N LYS A 66 -4.43 -7.18 -4.21
CA LYS A 66 -5.69 -7.51 -4.91
C LYS A 66 -6.40 -8.69 -4.26
N ALA A 67 -5.68 -9.76 -3.91
CA ALA A 67 -6.25 -10.94 -3.26
C ALA A 67 -6.82 -10.60 -1.88
N GLU A 68 -6.08 -9.83 -1.07
CA GLU A 68 -6.52 -9.39 0.26
C GLU A 68 -7.73 -8.44 0.18
N ALA A 69 -7.75 -7.51 -0.78
CA ALA A 69 -8.93 -6.67 -0.98
C ALA A 69 -10.17 -7.49 -1.37
N LYS A 70 -10.00 -8.50 -2.23
CA LYS A 70 -11.09 -9.43 -2.62
C LYS A 70 -11.59 -10.29 -1.47
N SER A 71 -10.76 -10.60 -0.48
CA SER A 71 -11.18 -11.33 0.73
C SER A 71 -11.97 -10.46 1.71
N GLY A 72 -12.12 -9.16 1.42
CA GLY A 72 -12.85 -8.20 2.23
C GLY A 72 -11.97 -7.41 3.19
N LYS A 73 -10.63 -7.55 3.14
CA LYS A 73 -9.73 -6.76 3.97
C LYS A 73 -9.81 -5.28 3.56
N PRO A 74 -10.07 -4.36 4.49
CA PRO A 74 -10.14 -2.93 4.18
C PRO A 74 -8.83 -2.42 3.56
N LEU A 75 -8.96 -1.74 2.43
CA LEU A 75 -7.84 -1.16 1.67
C LEU A 75 -8.07 0.34 1.47
N LEU A 76 -7.06 1.15 1.78
CA LEU A 76 -7.03 2.58 1.51
C LEU A 76 -5.84 2.92 0.59
N GLY A 77 -6.12 3.42 -0.61
CA GLY A 77 -5.11 4.01 -1.48
C GLY A 77 -4.92 5.50 -1.19
N ILE A 78 -3.68 5.98 -1.13
CA ILE A 78 -3.36 7.41 -0.88
C ILE A 78 -2.60 7.99 -2.07
N CYS A 79 -3.12 9.08 -2.64
CA CYS A 79 -2.55 9.78 -3.80
C CYS A 79 -2.32 8.83 -4.99
N LEU A 80 -1.07 8.64 -5.43
CA LEU A 80 -0.74 7.67 -6.47
C LEU A 80 -1.16 6.25 -6.08
N GLY A 81 -1.12 5.89 -4.79
CA GLY A 81 -1.60 4.60 -4.30
C GLY A 81 -3.09 4.36 -4.57
N MET A 82 -3.91 5.42 -4.65
CA MET A 82 -5.29 5.31 -5.10
C MET A 82 -5.36 5.09 -6.62
N GLN A 83 -4.54 5.79 -7.39
CA GLN A 83 -4.50 5.65 -8.85
C GLN A 83 -4.10 4.23 -9.25
N LEU A 84 -3.15 3.60 -8.53
CA LEU A 84 -2.70 2.21 -8.75
C LEU A 84 -3.81 1.15 -8.56
N LEU A 85 -4.99 1.53 -8.04
CA LEU A 85 -6.15 0.64 -7.96
C LEU A 85 -6.95 0.55 -9.27
N PHE A 86 -6.64 1.39 -10.26
CA PHE A 86 -7.25 1.35 -11.59
C PHE A 86 -6.47 0.45 -12.55
N ASP A 87 -7.11 0.08 -13.66
CA ASP A 87 -6.50 -0.79 -14.68
C ASP A 87 -5.41 -0.09 -15.53
N ARG A 88 -5.48 1.25 -15.65
CA ARG A 88 -4.55 2.04 -16.48
C ARG A 88 -4.50 3.51 -16.06
N SER A 89 -3.40 4.17 -16.39
CA SER A 89 -3.25 5.65 -16.37
C SER A 89 -3.07 6.20 -17.78
N TYR A 90 -3.37 7.48 -17.97
CA TYR A 90 -3.17 8.24 -19.20
C TYR A 90 -2.13 9.37 -19.05
N GLU A 91 -1.49 9.44 -17.88
CA GLU A 91 -0.30 10.28 -17.68
C GLU A 91 0.91 9.77 -18.48
#